data_AF-A0A976AB36-F1
#
_entry.id   AF-A0A976AB36-F1
#
_cell.length_a   1.000
_cell.length_b   1.000
_cell.length_c   1.000
_cell.angle_alpha   90.00
_cell.angle_beta   90.00
_cell.angle_gamma   90.00
#
_symmetry.space_group_name_H-M   'P 1'
#
loop_
_entity.id
_entity.type
_entity.pdbx_description
1 polymer ?
#
loop_
_entity_poly.entity_id
_entity_poly.type
_entity_poly.pdbx_seq_one_letter_code
_entity_poly.pdbx_strand_id
1 'polypeptide(L)'
;MLSGTFSEGDTHYPAGWYLRNPPGSSHQPSSAEGAVIFVKLRQMQRGESRPVRIDTRDVSRWTVRNGRECCPLFSDDIEHVYLERIPAGATVFGGPVEGAEMLVVEGSLRERAQEYELGSWVRLPTGAYPDLVAGRFGACVYLKTGHLANPVSLECASC
;
A
#
# COMPACT_ATOMS: atom_id res chain seq x y z
N MET A 1 8.67 4.07 2.84
CA MET A 1 9.60 5.20 2.63
C MET A 1 9.47 5.68 1.20
N LEU A 2 9.00 6.90 0.98
CA LEU A 2 8.81 7.46 -0.37
C LEU A 2 10.08 8.17 -0.87
N SER A 3 10.73 8.96 0.00
CA SER A 3 12.01 9.60 -0.31
C SER A 3 12.82 9.85 0.96
N GLY A 4 14.12 10.11 0.80
CA GLY A 4 15.05 10.35 1.90
C GLY A 4 15.31 9.09 2.75
N THR A 5 15.75 9.30 3.99
CA THR A 5 16.13 8.21 4.91
C THR A 5 15.48 8.37 6.27
N PHE A 6 14.67 7.41 6.67
CA PHE A 6 14.11 7.32 8.02
C PHE A 6 14.99 6.44 8.90
N SER A 7 15.17 6.79 10.15
CA SER A 7 16.00 6.03 11.09
C SER A 7 15.23 5.67 12.35
N GLU A 8 15.48 4.48 12.87
CA GLU A 8 15.03 4.05 14.20
C GLU A 8 16.27 3.68 15.03
N GLY A 9 16.62 4.52 16.00
CA GLY A 9 17.93 4.42 16.66
C GLY A 9 19.05 4.52 15.62
N ASP A 10 19.97 3.55 15.64
CA ASP A 10 21.11 3.48 14.73
C ASP A 10 20.81 2.76 13.41
N THR A 11 19.56 2.34 13.17
CA THR A 11 19.17 1.64 11.93
C THR A 11 18.57 2.61 10.93
N HIS A 12 19.07 2.58 9.70
CA HIS A 12 18.67 3.51 8.62
C HIS A 12 17.88 2.79 7.51
N TYR A 13 16.78 3.41 7.11
CA TYR A 13 15.82 2.92 6.12
C TYR A 13 15.64 3.96 5.01
N PRO A 14 16.42 3.88 3.92
CA PRO A 14 16.28 4.78 2.78
C PRO A 14 14.94 4.58 2.03
N ALA A 15 14.70 5.42 1.01
CA ALA A 15 13.58 5.28 0.09
C ALA A 15 13.46 3.84 -0.45
N GLY A 16 12.23 3.34 -0.55
CA GLY A 16 11.95 1.94 -0.91
C GLY A 16 11.81 0.98 0.28
N TRP A 17 12.06 1.40 1.52
CA TRP A 17 11.78 0.55 2.67
C TRP A 17 10.31 0.57 3.09
N TYR A 18 9.74 -0.60 3.36
CA TYR A 18 8.44 -0.78 4.01
C TYR A 18 8.64 -1.23 5.46
N LEU A 19 7.97 -0.54 6.38
CA LEU A 19 8.08 -0.76 7.82
C LEU A 19 6.70 -1.03 8.42
N ARG A 20 6.61 -2.02 9.32
CA ARG A 20 5.48 -2.19 10.24
C ARG A 20 5.99 -2.27 11.67
N ASN A 21 5.40 -1.45 12.52
CA ASN A 21 5.70 -1.37 13.95
C ASN A 21 4.47 -1.84 14.74
N PRO A 22 4.51 -3.05 15.33
CA PRO A 22 3.35 -3.64 15.98
C PRO A 22 2.86 -2.78 17.16
N PRO A 23 1.58 -2.88 17.54
CA PRO A 23 1.05 -2.19 18.72
C PRO A 23 1.91 -2.41 19.97
N GLY A 24 2.10 -1.36 20.76
CA GLY A 24 2.91 -1.41 21.99
C GLY A 24 4.42 -1.33 21.76
N SER A 25 4.90 -1.34 20.52
CA SER A 25 6.31 -1.07 20.24
C SER A 25 6.68 0.40 20.50
N SER A 26 7.92 0.63 20.95
CA SER A 26 8.51 1.96 21.15
C SER A 26 9.67 2.12 20.19
N HIS A 27 9.78 3.31 19.58
CA HIS A 27 10.81 3.63 18.60
C HIS A 27 11.34 5.04 18.82
N GLN A 28 12.56 5.29 18.40
CA GLN A 28 13.17 6.61 18.38
C GLN A 28 13.34 7.07 16.92
N PRO A 29 12.28 7.62 16.31
CA PRO A 29 12.31 8.02 14.91
C PRO A 29 13.16 9.26 14.70
N SER A 30 13.98 9.27 13.66
CA SER A 30 14.75 10.45 13.24
C SER A 30 15.05 10.44 11.74
N SER A 31 15.53 11.56 11.21
CA SER A 31 16.05 11.66 9.85
C SER A 31 17.05 12.80 9.78
N ALA A 32 18.30 12.50 9.41
CA ALA A 32 19.36 13.51 9.32
C ALA A 32 19.18 14.39 8.07
N GLU A 33 18.82 13.79 6.94
CA GLU A 33 18.73 14.46 5.63
C GLU A 33 17.28 14.83 5.25
N GLY A 34 16.31 14.46 6.09
CA GLY A 34 14.88 14.55 5.78
C GLY A 34 14.35 13.29 5.11
N ALA A 35 13.05 13.05 5.26
CA ALA A 35 12.36 11.91 4.64
C ALA A 35 10.89 12.21 4.40
N VAL A 36 10.34 11.62 3.33
CA VAL A 36 8.90 11.60 3.07
C VAL A 36 8.38 10.19 3.30
N ILE A 37 7.36 10.08 4.15
CA ILE A 37 6.76 8.81 4.53
C ILE A 37 5.26 8.81 4.24
N PHE A 38 4.78 7.68 3.73
CA PHE A 38 3.36 7.34 3.79
C PHE A 38 3.14 6.51 5.06
N VAL A 39 2.35 7.04 6.00
CA VAL A 39 2.18 6.44 7.32
C VAL A 39 0.71 6.17 7.61
N LYS A 40 0.42 4.98 8.13
CA LYS A 40 -0.89 4.56 8.64
C LYS A 40 -0.72 4.20 10.11
N LEU A 41 -1.40 4.93 10.99
CA LEU A 41 -1.34 4.71 12.45
C LEU A 41 -2.61 4.01 12.93
N ARG A 42 -2.47 3.12 13.92
CA ARG A 42 -3.58 2.42 14.61
C ARG A 42 -4.45 1.55 13.68
N GLN A 43 -3.86 0.99 12.64
CA GLN A 43 -4.54 0.11 11.67
C GLN A 43 -4.01 -1.34 11.69
N MET A 44 -3.27 -1.71 12.74
CA MET A 44 -2.77 -3.08 12.94
C MET A 44 -3.62 -3.80 13.99
N GLN A 45 -3.76 -5.10 13.86
CA GLN A 45 -4.45 -5.94 14.84
C GLN A 45 -3.71 -5.93 16.17
N ARG A 46 -4.46 -6.01 17.28
CA ARG A 46 -3.87 -6.03 18.63
C ARG A 46 -2.91 -7.21 18.86
N GLY A 47 -3.12 -8.31 18.15
CA GLY A 47 -2.28 -9.51 18.22
C GLY A 47 -1.00 -9.47 17.35
N GLU A 48 -0.86 -8.48 16.46
CA GLU A 48 0.37 -8.32 15.68
C GLU A 48 1.52 -7.97 16.63
N SER A 49 2.55 -8.81 16.67
CA SER A 49 3.71 -8.65 17.57
C SER A 49 5.05 -8.63 16.84
N ARG A 50 5.07 -8.94 15.54
CA ARG A 50 6.31 -9.04 14.75
C ARG A 50 6.54 -7.76 13.95
N PRO A 51 7.68 -7.08 14.11
CA PRO A 51 8.03 -5.98 13.22
C PRO A 51 8.30 -6.50 11.81
N VAL A 52 7.98 -5.68 10.80
CA VAL A 52 8.30 -5.95 9.40
C VAL A 52 9.24 -4.87 8.90
N ARG A 53 10.33 -5.27 8.24
CA ARG A 53 11.31 -4.41 7.58
C ARG A 53 11.64 -5.03 6.23
N ILE A 54 11.19 -4.41 5.14
CA ILE A 54 11.36 -4.94 3.78
C ILE A 54 11.98 -3.85 2.91
N ASP A 55 13.13 -4.13 2.30
CA ASP A 55 13.66 -3.33 1.20
C ASP A 55 12.96 -3.74 -0.10
N THR A 56 12.09 -2.89 -0.63
CA THR A 56 11.35 -3.19 -1.86
C THR A 56 12.18 -3.00 -3.12
N ARG A 57 13.46 -2.60 -3.00
CA ARG A 57 14.41 -2.54 -4.12
C ARG A 57 15.14 -3.87 -4.31
N ASP A 58 15.06 -4.78 -3.33
CA ASP A 58 15.57 -6.14 -3.47
C ASP A 58 14.76 -6.90 -4.53
N VAL A 59 15.38 -7.07 -5.70
CA VAL A 59 14.78 -7.73 -6.86
C VAL A 59 14.34 -9.16 -6.57
N SER A 60 14.95 -9.85 -5.59
CA SER A 60 14.59 -11.23 -5.25
C SER A 60 13.21 -11.35 -4.60
N ARG A 61 12.66 -10.23 -4.10
CA ARG A 61 11.32 -10.17 -3.51
C ARG A 61 10.20 -9.97 -4.51
N TRP A 62 10.54 -9.67 -5.76
CA TRP A 62 9.57 -9.44 -6.83
C TRP A 62 9.31 -10.74 -7.58
N THR A 63 8.03 -11.05 -7.78
CA THR A 63 7.61 -12.21 -8.56
C THR A 63 6.60 -11.78 -9.62
N VAL A 64 6.62 -12.43 -10.79
CA VAL A 64 5.63 -12.17 -11.83
C VAL A 64 4.39 -13.02 -11.57
N ARG A 65 3.22 -12.36 -11.51
CA ARG A 65 1.90 -12.97 -11.32
C ARG A 65 0.94 -12.32 -12.30
N ASN A 66 0.19 -13.09 -13.09
CA ASN A 66 -0.82 -12.54 -14.01
C ASN A 66 -0.31 -11.38 -14.90
N GLY A 67 0.93 -11.49 -15.40
CA GLY A 67 1.54 -10.49 -16.29
C GLY A 67 2.02 -9.19 -15.63
N ARG A 68 2.05 -9.11 -14.29
CA ARG A 68 2.61 -7.96 -13.54
C ARG A 68 3.63 -8.41 -12.51
N GLU A 69 4.48 -7.51 -12.03
CA GLU A 69 5.41 -7.83 -10.92
C GLU A 69 4.77 -7.46 -9.58
N CYS A 70 4.92 -8.34 -8.59
CA CYS A 70 4.36 -8.19 -7.26
C CYS A 70 5.46 -8.37 -6.21
N CYS A 71 5.53 -7.46 -5.25
CA CYS A 71 6.36 -7.55 -4.05
C CYS A 71 5.44 -7.64 -2.81
N PRO A 72 5.30 -8.82 -2.18
CA PRO A 72 4.52 -8.98 -0.96
C PRO A 72 5.15 -8.19 0.19
N LEU A 73 4.37 -7.35 0.86
CA LEU A 73 4.81 -6.53 1.98
C LEU A 73 4.28 -7.06 3.31
N PHE A 74 3.01 -7.47 3.34
CA PHE A 74 2.37 -8.05 4.51
C PHE A 74 1.12 -8.81 4.10
N SER A 75 0.80 -9.88 4.81
CA SER A 75 -0.43 -10.64 4.61
C SER A 75 -0.81 -11.34 5.91
N ASP A 76 -2.08 -11.24 6.28
CA ASP A 76 -2.72 -12.07 7.29
C ASP A 76 -4.17 -12.37 6.86
N ASP A 77 -4.98 -12.87 7.78
CA ASP A 77 -6.38 -13.23 7.51
C ASP A 77 -7.29 -12.02 7.21
N ILE A 78 -6.83 -10.78 7.47
CA ILE A 78 -7.64 -9.56 7.43
C ILE A 78 -7.15 -8.61 6.34
N GLU A 79 -5.85 -8.49 6.13
CA GLU A 79 -5.30 -7.58 5.13
C GLU A 79 -4.19 -8.20 4.31
N HIS A 80 -4.19 -7.83 3.03
CA HIS A 80 -3.14 -8.18 2.09
C HIS A 80 -2.53 -6.90 1.56
N VAL A 81 -1.19 -6.80 1.60
CA VAL A 81 -0.44 -5.61 1.26
C VAL A 81 0.68 -5.96 0.29
N TYR A 82 0.68 -5.30 -0.86
CA TYR A 82 1.67 -5.48 -1.93
C TYR A 82 2.18 -4.14 -2.43
N LEU A 83 3.38 -4.16 -3.01
CA LEU A 83 3.66 -3.29 -4.15
C LEU A 83 3.39 -4.07 -5.44
N GLU A 84 2.72 -3.44 -6.39
CA GLU A 84 2.51 -4.00 -7.72
C GLU A 84 3.05 -3.05 -8.79
N ARG A 85 3.84 -3.58 -9.72
CA ARG A 85 4.20 -2.91 -10.98
C ARG A 85 3.27 -3.39 -12.07
N ILE A 86 2.34 -2.54 -12.44
CA ILE A 86 1.26 -2.81 -13.38
C ILE A 86 1.68 -2.28 -14.76
N PRO A 87 1.71 -3.13 -15.80
CA PRO A 87 2.03 -2.71 -17.16
C PRO A 87 1.08 -1.63 -17.68
N ALA A 88 1.56 -0.80 -18.61
CA ALA A 88 0.78 0.27 -19.20
C ALA A 88 -0.57 -0.22 -19.76
N GLY A 89 -1.65 0.47 -19.40
CA GLY A 89 -3.01 0.15 -19.84
C GLY A 89 -3.65 -1.09 -19.22
N ALA A 90 -2.94 -1.87 -18.40
CA ALA A 90 -3.54 -3.03 -17.73
C ALA A 90 -4.50 -2.59 -16.61
N THR A 91 -5.58 -3.35 -16.40
CA THR A 91 -6.52 -3.10 -15.30
C THR A 91 -5.83 -3.31 -13.96
N VAL A 92 -6.17 -2.50 -12.96
CA VAL A 92 -5.63 -2.70 -11.61
C VAL A 92 -6.16 -3.99 -11.01
N PHE A 93 -7.47 -4.23 -11.14
CA PHE A 93 -8.14 -5.41 -10.60
C PHE A 93 -8.63 -6.36 -11.71
N GLY A 94 -8.53 -7.66 -11.46
CA GLY A 94 -9.06 -8.70 -12.35
C GLY A 94 -10.52 -9.07 -12.08
N GLY A 95 -11.14 -8.50 -11.04
CA GLY A 95 -12.51 -8.78 -10.61
C GLY A 95 -12.93 -7.87 -9.45
N PRO A 96 -14.12 -8.09 -8.87
CA PRO A 96 -14.57 -7.35 -7.69
C PRO A 96 -13.61 -7.50 -6.50
N VAL A 97 -13.53 -6.46 -5.67
CA VAL A 97 -12.74 -6.43 -4.44
C VAL A 97 -13.58 -5.99 -3.26
N GLU A 98 -13.27 -6.48 -2.06
CA GLU A 98 -13.89 -6.09 -0.78
C GLU A 98 -13.34 -4.76 -0.25
N GLY A 99 -13.15 -3.81 -1.15
CA GLY A 99 -12.48 -2.54 -0.90
C GLY A 99 -10.97 -2.60 -1.05
N ALA A 100 -10.40 -1.44 -1.36
CA ALA A 100 -8.97 -1.27 -1.58
C ALA A 100 -8.51 0.11 -1.14
N GLU A 101 -7.28 0.21 -0.66
CA GLU A 101 -6.54 1.45 -0.52
C GLU A 101 -5.27 1.36 -1.35
N MET A 102 -4.98 2.42 -2.11
CA MET A 102 -3.80 2.47 -2.96
C MET A 102 -3.07 3.79 -2.84
N LEU A 103 -1.76 3.75 -3.01
CA LEU A 103 -0.92 4.92 -3.23
C LEU A 103 -0.10 4.70 -4.50
N VAL A 104 -0.16 5.64 -5.44
CA VAL A 104 0.70 5.63 -6.63
C VAL A 104 2.11 6.04 -6.20
N VAL A 105 3.08 5.13 -6.34
CA VAL A 105 4.48 5.37 -5.96
C VAL A 105 5.40 5.61 -7.16
N GLU A 106 4.99 5.19 -8.36
CA GLU A 106 5.60 5.54 -9.65
C GLU A 106 4.54 5.48 -10.76
N GLY A 107 4.71 6.25 -11.84
CA GLY A 107 3.78 6.29 -12.97
C GLY A 107 2.45 6.97 -12.63
N SER A 108 1.36 6.47 -13.21
CA SER A 108 0.00 6.98 -12.94
C SER A 108 -1.05 5.88 -13.06
N LEU A 109 -2.20 6.07 -12.41
CA LEU A 109 -3.43 5.33 -12.71
C LEU A 109 -4.41 6.23 -13.45
N ARG A 110 -5.36 5.64 -14.18
CA ARG A 110 -6.43 6.35 -14.85
C ARG A 110 -7.75 5.62 -14.65
N GLU A 111 -8.79 6.38 -14.37
CA GLU A 111 -10.17 5.90 -14.35
C GLU A 111 -11.01 6.82 -15.24
N ARG A 112 -11.43 6.31 -16.40
CA ARG A 112 -12.12 7.12 -17.44
C ARG A 112 -11.30 8.35 -17.82
N ALA A 113 -11.76 9.54 -17.45
CA ALA A 113 -11.11 10.83 -17.70
C ALA A 113 -10.24 11.31 -16.53
N GLN A 114 -10.33 10.69 -15.35
CA GLN A 114 -9.54 11.05 -14.18
C GLN A 114 -8.18 10.36 -14.21
N GLU A 115 -7.11 11.13 -13.99
CA GLU A 115 -5.76 10.61 -13.79
C GLU A 115 -5.34 10.76 -12.32
N TYR A 116 -4.64 9.75 -11.80
CA TYR A 116 -4.07 9.71 -10.47
C TYR A 116 -2.55 9.58 -10.62
N GLU A 117 -1.84 10.70 -10.50
CA GLU A 117 -0.40 10.77 -10.65
C GLU A 117 0.35 10.29 -9.39
N LEU A 118 1.68 10.24 -9.46
CA LEU A 118 2.58 9.99 -8.34
C LEU A 118 2.13 10.72 -7.06
N GLY A 119 2.01 9.97 -5.96
CA GLY A 119 1.58 10.50 -4.66
C GLY A 119 0.06 10.53 -4.47
N SER A 120 -0.74 10.24 -5.50
CA SER A 120 -2.19 10.11 -5.36
C SER A 120 -2.54 8.92 -4.47
N TRP A 121 -3.34 9.19 -3.45
CA TRP A 121 -3.91 8.16 -2.58
C TRP A 121 -5.39 7.99 -2.86
N VAL A 122 -5.82 6.75 -3.06
CA VAL A 122 -7.19 6.40 -3.45
C VAL A 122 -7.71 5.34 -2.47
N ARG A 123 -8.94 5.51 -1.99
CA ARG A 123 -9.67 4.52 -1.20
C ARG A 123 -10.97 4.18 -1.90
N LEU A 124 -11.14 2.91 -2.23
CA LEU A 124 -12.26 2.36 -2.98
C LEU A 124 -13.14 1.52 -2.04
N PRO A 125 -14.48 1.68 -2.09
CA PRO A 125 -15.38 0.78 -1.39
C PRO A 125 -15.39 -0.63 -2.02
N THR A 126 -16.21 -1.52 -1.48
CA THR A 126 -16.44 -2.82 -2.11
C THR A 126 -17.10 -2.63 -3.48
N GLY A 127 -16.59 -3.32 -4.50
CA GLY A 127 -17.11 -3.20 -5.85
C GLY A 127 -16.17 -3.71 -6.94
N ALA A 128 -16.58 -3.55 -8.19
CA ALA A 128 -15.78 -3.82 -9.37
C ALA A 128 -15.30 -2.51 -10.01
N TYR A 129 -14.04 -2.47 -10.42
CA TYR A 129 -13.38 -1.28 -10.97
C TYR A 129 -12.68 -1.59 -12.30
N PRO A 130 -13.43 -2.01 -13.35
CA PRO A 130 -12.83 -2.42 -14.62
C PRO A 130 -12.18 -1.25 -15.39
N ASP A 131 -12.66 -0.02 -15.15
CA ASP A 131 -12.18 1.19 -15.83
C ASP A 131 -10.89 1.77 -15.20
N LEU A 132 -10.48 1.25 -14.03
CA LEU A 132 -9.27 1.68 -13.34
C LEU A 132 -8.06 0.91 -13.88
N VAL A 133 -7.22 1.60 -14.63
CA VAL A 133 -6.09 1.03 -15.35
C VAL A 133 -4.80 1.77 -15.03
N ALA A 134 -3.65 1.15 -15.28
CA ALA A 134 -2.38 1.85 -15.28
C ALA A 134 -2.28 2.83 -16.46
N GLY A 135 -1.62 3.96 -16.24
CA GLY A 135 -1.37 5.00 -17.22
C GLY A 135 -0.46 4.55 -18.36
N ARG A 136 -0.16 5.48 -19.27
CA ARG A 136 0.57 5.20 -20.52
C ARG A 136 1.98 4.64 -20.32
N PHE A 137 2.58 4.85 -19.16
CA PHE A 137 3.92 4.36 -18.80
C PHE A 137 3.89 3.27 -17.73
N GLY A 138 2.72 2.70 -17.45
CA GLY A 138 2.53 1.78 -16.33
C GLY A 138 2.39 2.52 -14.99
N ALA A 139 2.32 1.73 -13.92
CA ALA A 139 2.24 2.24 -12.56
C ALA A 139 2.96 1.29 -11.59
N CYS A 140 3.60 1.85 -10.57
CA CYS A 140 3.93 1.11 -9.36
C CYS A 140 3.00 1.62 -8.25
N VAL A 141 2.26 0.71 -7.61
CA VAL A 141 1.27 1.06 -6.58
C VAL A 141 1.50 0.27 -5.32
N TYR A 142 1.44 0.95 -4.17
CA TYR A 142 1.14 0.30 -2.90
C TYR A 142 -0.34 -0.05 -2.93
N LEU A 143 -0.69 -1.31 -2.71
CA LEU A 143 -2.06 -1.81 -2.71
C LEU A 143 -2.33 -2.55 -1.40
N LYS A 144 -3.42 -2.18 -0.73
CA LYS A 144 -3.91 -2.81 0.49
C LYS A 144 -5.38 -3.19 0.33
N THR A 145 -5.71 -4.47 0.51
CA THR A 145 -7.09 -5.02 0.38
C THR A 145 -7.50 -5.78 1.65
N GLY A 146 -8.76 -6.22 1.73
CA GLY A 146 -9.33 -7.01 2.85
C GLY A 146 -9.72 -6.19 4.09
N HIS A 147 -8.94 -5.17 4.44
CA HIS A 147 -9.14 -4.36 5.65
C HIS A 147 -10.46 -3.55 5.71
N LEU A 148 -11.24 -3.52 4.63
CA LEU A 148 -12.53 -2.83 4.54
C LEU A 148 -13.73 -3.78 4.59
N ALA A 149 -13.53 -5.10 4.67
CA ALA A 149 -14.57 -6.13 4.62
C ALA A 149 -15.56 -6.11 5.81
N ASN A 150 -15.43 -5.17 6.75
CA ASN A 150 -16.43 -4.88 7.77
C ASN A 150 -16.53 -3.36 7.98
N PRO A 151 -17.33 -2.63 7.19
CA PRO A 151 -17.85 -1.37 7.68
C PRO A 151 -18.75 -1.74 8.86
N VAL A 152 -18.42 -1.29 10.07
CA VAL A 152 -19.40 -1.27 11.16
C VAL A 152 -20.66 -0.65 10.58
N SER A 153 -21.71 -1.44 10.46
CA SER A 153 -23.05 -0.95 10.15
C SER A 153 -23.31 0.11 11.20
N LEU A 154 -23.36 1.38 10.80
CA LEU A 154 -24.02 2.39 11.60
C LEU A 154 -25.48 1.97 11.60
N GLU A 155 -25.88 1.15 12.58
CA GLU A 155 -27.28 1.03 12.94
C GLU A 155 -27.75 2.45 13.24
N CYS A 156 -28.66 2.95 12.40
CA CYS A 156 -29.41 4.15 12.65
C CYS A 156 -30.02 4.02 14.05
N ALA A 157 -29.47 4.76 15.02
CA ALA A 157 -30.10 4.96 16.31
C ALA A 157 -31.46 5.64 16.05
N SER A 158 -32.50 4.82 16.02
CA SER A 158 -33.89 5.25 16.08
C SER A 158 -34.30 5.06 17.53
N CYS A 159 -34.40 6.16 18.28
CA CYS A 159 -35.23 6.36 19.47
C CYS A 159 -35.45 7.88 19.62
#